data_AF-A0AA51X7G5-F1
#
_entry.id   AF-A0AA51X7G5-F1
#
_cell.length_a   1.000
_cell.length_b   1.000
_cell.length_c   1.000
_cell.angle_alpha   90.00
_cell.angle_beta   90.00
_cell.angle_gamma   90.00
#
_symmetry.space_group_name_H-M   'P 1'
#
loop_
_entity.id
_entity.type
_entity.pdbx_description
1 polymer ?
#
loop_
_entity_poly.entity_id
_entity_poly.type
_entity_poly.pdbx_seq_one_letter_code
_entity_poly.pdbx_strand_id
1 'polypeptide(L)' 'MKDHYEKFDTFLNEQKSFFNEELANTCSFNWEGSVWIGGTQTSGWLAGNRKTPYRFDKGTRIKGIGTFKIEEINYQHFM' A
#
# COMPACT_ATOMS: atom_id res chain seq x y z
N MET A 1 -11.31 8.95 -21.10
CA MET A 1 -10.39 9.26 -19.98
C MET A 1 -11.13 9.31 -18.64
N LYS A 2 -12.32 9.91 -18.54
CA LYS A 2 -13.18 9.88 -17.31
C LYS A 2 -13.53 8.46 -16.82
N ASP A 3 -14.03 7.59 -17.69
CA ASP A 3 -14.42 6.20 -17.33
C ASP A 3 -13.29 5.34 -16.76
N HIS A 4 -12.03 5.65 -17.08
CA HIS A 4 -10.89 4.88 -16.55
C HIS A 4 -10.62 5.19 -15.08
N TYR A 5 -10.90 6.41 -14.64
CA TYR A 5 -10.76 6.81 -13.24
C TYR A 5 -11.90 6.25 -12.39
N GLU A 6 -13.14 6.20 -12.89
CA GLU A 6 -14.28 5.63 -12.17
C GLU A 6 -14.09 4.13 -11.86
N LYS A 7 -13.54 3.38 -12.82
CA LYS A 7 -13.18 1.97 -12.62
C LYS A 7 -12.06 1.79 -11.61
N PHE A 8 -11.11 2.73 -11.59
CA PHE A 8 -10.00 2.71 -10.64
C PHE A 8 -10.46 3.00 -9.22
N ASP A 9 -11.34 3.99 -9.03
CA ASP A 9 -11.94 4.30 -7.73
C ASP A 9 -12.78 3.12 -7.21
N THR A 10 -13.52 2.46 -8.09
CA THR A 10 -14.28 1.25 -7.73
C THR A 10 -13.34 0.13 -7.28
N PHE A 11 -12.27 -0.12 -8.02
CA PHE A 11 -11.24 -1.11 -7.65
C PHE A 11 -10.59 -0.79 -6.30
N LEU A 12 -10.22 0.47 -6.04
CA LEU A 12 -9.64 0.88 -4.76
C LEU A 12 -10.60 0.65 -3.59
N ASN A 13 -11.88 0.94 -3.78
CA ASN A 13 -12.89 0.68 -2.77
C ASN A 13 -13.04 -0.82 -2.49
N GLU A 14 -13.01 -1.67 -3.52
CA GLU A 14 -13.03 -3.13 -3.36
C GLU A 14 -11.82 -3.64 -2.58
N GLN A 15 -10.61 -3.18 -2.91
CA GLN A 15 -9.39 -3.57 -2.20
C GLN A 15 -9.41 -3.11 -0.75
N LYS A 16 -9.88 -1.88 -0.49
CA LYS A 16 -10.01 -1.33 0.86
C LYS A 16 -11.02 -2.11 1.70
N SER A 17 -12.17 -2.47 1.14
CA SER A 17 -13.16 -3.31 1.83
C SER A 17 -12.59 -4.69 2.15
N PHE A 18 -11.97 -5.36 1.18
CA PHE A 18 -11.33 -6.66 1.39
C PHE A 18 -10.24 -6.60 2.48
N PHE A 19 -9.41 -5.55 2.47
CA PHE A 19 -8.41 -5.37 3.52
C PHE A 19 -9.05 -5.26 4.91
N ASN A 20 -10.09 -4.44 5.06
CA ASN A 20 -10.75 -4.21 6.35
C ASN A 20 -11.45 -5.47 6.87
N GLU A 21 -12.07 -6.24 5.99
CA GLU A 21 -12.83 -7.45 6.35
C GLU A 21 -11.91 -8.64 6.67
N GLU A 22 -10.88 -8.87 5.84
CA GLU A 22 -10.13 -10.13 5.86
C GLU A 22 -8.70 -9.99 6.39
N LEU A 23 -8.06 -8.83 6.22
CA LEU A 23 -6.61 -8.69 6.43
C LEU A 23 -6.24 -7.80 7.63
N ALA A 24 -7.08 -6.83 8.00
CA ALA A 24 -6.78 -5.83 9.02
C ALA A 24 -6.38 -6.45 10.37
N ASN A 25 -6.98 -7.58 10.74
CA ASN A 25 -6.66 -8.30 11.98
C ASN A 25 -5.28 -9.00 11.96
N THR A 26 -4.73 -9.27 10.78
CA THR A 26 -3.46 -9.99 10.63
C THR A 26 -2.30 -9.09 10.21
N CYS A 27 -2.61 -7.87 9.78
CA CYS A 27 -1.66 -6.85 9.33
C CYS A 27 -1.43 -5.81 10.43
N SER A 28 -0.26 -5.16 10.39
CA SER A 28 0.13 -4.14 11.39
C SER A 28 0.11 -2.72 10.83
N PHE A 29 -0.76 -2.45 9.85
CA PHE A 29 -0.87 -1.14 9.19
C PHE A 29 -2.31 -0.70 9.00
N ASN A 30 -2.48 0.61 8.85
CA ASN A 30 -3.73 1.23 8.41
C ASN A 30 -3.64 1.48 6.90
N TRP A 31 -4.71 1.22 6.16
CA TRP A 31 -4.84 1.53 4.74
C TRP A 31 -4.38 2.95 4.40
N GLU A 32 -4.78 3.95 5.21
CA GLU A 32 -4.42 5.36 5.02
C GLU A 32 -2.97 5.69 5.46
N GLY A 33 -2.27 4.72 6.02
CA GLY A 33 -0.90 4.89 6.50
C GLY A 33 0.11 4.88 5.36
N SER A 34 1.16 5.68 5.47
CA SER A 34 2.26 5.70 4.50
C SER A 34 3.28 4.56 4.69
N VAL A 35 3.06 3.67 5.66
CA VAL A 35 3.93 2.53 5.95
C VAL A 35 3.08 1.29 6.17
N TRP A 36 3.25 0.28 5.33
CA TRP A 36 2.51 -0.98 5.42
C TRP A 36 3.42 -2.13 5.82
N ILE A 37 2.94 -3.00 6.72
CA ILE A 37 3.64 -4.20 7.19
C ILE A 37 2.72 -5.40 7.00
N GLY A 38 3.05 -6.27 6.03
CA GLY A 38 2.22 -7.41 5.65
C GLY A 38 1.95 -8.40 6.80
N GLY A 39 0.80 -9.08 6.73
CA GLY A 39 0.32 -10.05 7.73
C GLY A 39 0.75 -11.51 7.50
N THR A 40 0.17 -12.45 8.26
CA THR A 40 0.40 -13.92 8.06
C THR A 40 -0.52 -14.49 7.00
N GLN A 41 -1.75 -13.99 6.94
CA GLN A 41 -2.68 -14.26 5.86
C GLN A 41 -2.54 -13.10 4.88
N THR A 42 -2.23 -13.41 3.62
CA THR A 42 -1.98 -12.38 2.60
C THR A 42 -2.57 -12.82 1.28
N SER A 43 -3.18 -11.88 0.55
CA SER A 43 -3.42 -11.98 -0.88
C SER A 43 -2.16 -11.51 -1.62
N GLY A 44 -1.93 -12.00 -2.85
CA GLY A 44 -0.62 -12.01 -3.52
C GLY A 44 0.14 -10.69 -3.64
N TRP A 45 -0.50 -9.53 -3.45
CA TRP A 45 0.13 -8.20 -3.50
C TRP A 45 0.60 -7.68 -2.12
N LEU A 46 0.06 -8.24 -1.03
CA LEU A 46 0.47 -7.98 0.37
C LEU A 46 1.36 -9.08 0.95
N ALA A 47 1.88 -9.97 0.09
CA ALA A 47 2.80 -11.05 0.44
C ALA A 47 4.15 -10.52 0.95
N GLY A 48 4.16 -10.01 2.18
CA GLY A 48 5.33 -9.53 2.88
C GLY A 48 5.86 -10.57 3.86
N ASN A 49 7.18 -10.57 4.08
CA ASN A 49 7.84 -11.44 5.06
C ASN A 49 7.70 -10.96 6.52
N ARG A 50 6.76 -10.04 6.82
CA ARG A 50 6.58 -9.30 8.10
C ARG A 50 7.78 -8.47 8.58
N LYS A 51 8.94 -8.55 7.92
CA LYS A 51 10.18 -7.91 8.36
C LYS A 51 10.45 -6.62 7.62
N THR A 52 10.05 -6.54 6.35
CA THR A 52 10.32 -5.38 5.51
C THR A 52 9.04 -4.55 5.34
N PRO A 53 8.99 -3.33 5.89
CA PRO A 53 7.86 -2.43 5.67
C PRO A 53 7.87 -1.91 4.23
N TYR A 54 6.71 -1.89 3.60
CA TYR A 54 6.46 -1.10 2.39
C TYR A 54 6.32 0.35 2.82
N ARG A 55 7.10 1.24 2.20
CA ARG A 55 7.16 2.65 2.55
C ARG A 55 6.75 3.49 1.36
N PHE A 56 5.70 4.25 1.56
CA PHE A 56 5.19 5.23 0.60
C PHE A 56 5.59 6.66 0.99
N ASP A 57 6.24 6.84 2.16
CA ASP A 57 6.75 8.11 2.67
C ASP A 57 8.16 8.47 2.15
N LYS A 58 8.91 7.49 1.63
CA LYS A 58 10.29 7.69 1.18
C LYS A 58 10.80 6.63 0.23
N GLY A 59 11.63 7.05 -0.71
CA GLY A 59 12.47 6.18 -1.51
C GLY A 59 13.79 5.90 -0.78
N THR A 60 14.15 4.63 -0.64
CA THR A 60 15.46 4.22 -0.08
C THR A 60 16.06 3.11 -0.94
N ARG A 61 17.37 2.87 -0.80
CA ARG A 61 18.09 1.76 -1.44
C ARG A 61 18.09 1.76 -2.97
N ILE A 62 17.95 2.93 -3.60
CA ILE A 62 18.09 3.09 -5.05
C ILE A 62 19.56 3.41 -5.36
N LYS A 63 20.18 2.64 -6.26
CA LYS A 63 21.61 2.81 -6.57
C LYS A 63 21.85 4.17 -7.22
N GLY A 64 22.77 4.95 -6.66
CA GLY A 64 23.12 6.28 -7.17
C GLY A 64 22.14 7.40 -6.79
N ILE A 65 21.07 7.09 -6.06
CA ILE A 65 20.13 8.08 -5.54
C ILE A 65 20.10 7.96 -4.01
N GLY A 66 20.29 9.08 -3.32
CA GLY A 66 20.19 9.14 -1.87
C GLY A 66 18.79 8.77 -1.38
N THR A 67 18.62 8.71 -0.06
CA THR A 67 17.26 8.64 0.50
C THR A 67 16.55 9.96 0.21
N PHE A 68 15.31 9.87 -0.27
CA PHE A 68 14.46 11.04 -0.52
C PHE A 68 13.06 10.82 0.06
N LYS A 69 12.41 11.90 0.43
CA LYS A 69 11.04 11.90 0.91
C LYS A 69 10.08 11.92 -0.28
N ILE A 70 8.99 11.17 -0.17
CA ILE A 70 7.86 11.28 -1.09
C ILE A 70 6.86 12.21 -0.39
N GLU A 71 6.57 13.36 -1.01
CA GLU A 71 5.68 14.37 -0.43
C GLU A 71 4.20 14.09 -0.73
N GLU A 72 3.92 13.26 -1.74
CA GLU A 72 2.58 12.92 -2.16
C GLU A 72 1.91 11.98 -1.14
N ILE A 73 0.87 12.48 -0.47
CA ILE A 73 0.18 11.81 0.64
C ILE A 73 -0.64 10.59 0.20
N ASN A 74 -0.97 10.49 -1.09
CA ASN A 74 -1.85 9.46 -1.63
C ASN A 74 -1.11 8.44 -2.51
N TYR A 75 0.22 8.41 -2.47
CA TYR A 75 1.00 7.52 -3.33
C TYR A 75 0.68 6.04 -3.09
N GLN A 76 0.32 5.66 -1.86
CA GLN A 76 -0.13 4.31 -1.50
C GLN A 76 -1.41 3.87 -2.24
N HIS A 77 -2.24 4.79 -2.72
CA HIS A 77 -3.47 4.46 -3.46
C HIS A 77 -3.20 4.06 -4.92
N PHE A 78 -1.96 4.13 -5.40
CA PHE A 78 -1.59 3.73 -6.76
C PHE A 78 -0.93 2.35 -6.83
N MET A 79 -0.85 1.62 -5.70
CA MET A 79 -0.22 0.31 -5.57
C MET A 79 -1.24 -0.73 -5.15
#